data_AF-A0A662YFC3-F1
#
_entry.id   AF-A0A662YFC3-F1
#
_cell.length_a   1.000
_cell.length_b   1.000
_cell.length_c   1.000
_cell.angle_alpha   90.00
_cell.angle_beta   90.00
_cell.angle_gamma   90.00
#
_symmetry.space_group_name_H-M   'P 1'
#
loop_
_entity.id
_entity.type
_entity.pdbx_description
1 polymer ?
#
loop_
_entity_poly.entity_id
_entity_poly.type
_entity_poly.pdbx_seq_one_letter_code
_entity_poly.pdbx_strand_id
1 'polypeptide(L)'
;MKYDVVNGEIQIDKEFLTSRIQQCACIGVVGRAVAALLLISPYYQLVSQVFPGFELLGWYTVGAKALSSDLAVHRVMEFNESPLFMLLDPASKGPSTKKKLPISLFESELHMLNGVPKMIFVKAPFKIETSESEGISIDHISKIAPVGDASKSALHPYLGNVRDAVKMLDRQVDVLVRFLQAMKNGEAPMDHNLLRHISSICNQLPAMKSQHFDGAFTQEYNDALLVAYLATLTKGATNANTVIDRFTATQERHQRGTLL
;
A
#
# COMPACT_ATOMS: atom_id res chain seq x y z
N MET A 1 24.34 12.97 -5.79
CA MET A 1 25.11 12.52 -6.98
C MET A 1 26.49 12.05 -6.53
N LYS A 2 26.75 10.74 -6.50
CA LYS A 2 28.12 10.19 -6.47
C LYS A 2 28.27 9.34 -7.72
N TYR A 3 29.27 9.68 -8.53
CA TYR A 3 29.59 9.03 -9.79
C TYR A 3 30.63 7.95 -9.52
N ASP A 4 30.31 6.70 -9.85
CA ASP A 4 31.33 5.65 -9.96
C ASP A 4 31.39 5.23 -11.43
N VAL A 5 32.55 5.44 -12.05
CA VAL A 5 32.80 5.13 -13.46
C VAL A 5 33.68 3.89 -13.48
N VAL A 6 33.04 2.74 -13.38
CA VAL A 6 33.67 1.47 -13.71
C VAL A 6 32.80 0.80 -14.75
N ASN A 7 33.31 0.78 -15.99
CA ASN A 7 32.81 -0.01 -17.13
C ASN A 7 31.78 0.60 -18.10
N GLY A 8 31.77 1.92 -18.33
CA GLY A 8 31.31 2.50 -19.63
C GLY A 8 29.85 2.23 -20.07
N GLU A 9 29.06 1.53 -19.27
CA GLU A 9 27.63 1.35 -19.44
C GLU A 9 26.93 2.31 -18.48
N ILE A 10 26.14 3.23 -19.05
CA ILE A 10 25.25 4.09 -18.31
C ILE A 10 24.07 3.21 -17.86
N GLN A 11 24.22 2.53 -16.72
CA GLN A 11 23.07 1.99 -15.99
C GLN A 11 22.50 3.11 -15.13
N ILE A 12 21.50 3.82 -15.66
CA ILE A 12 20.60 4.60 -14.81
C ILE A 12 19.71 3.58 -14.11
N ASP A 13 20.10 3.17 -12.91
CA ASP A 13 19.17 2.48 -12.02
C ASP A 13 18.02 3.43 -11.70
N LYS A 14 16.92 3.27 -12.44
CA LYS A 14 15.65 3.97 -12.18
C LYS A 14 15.06 3.66 -10.80
N GLU A 15 15.61 2.67 -10.09
CA GLU A 15 15.16 2.31 -8.74
C GLU A 15 15.54 3.36 -7.68
N PHE A 16 16.55 4.21 -7.93
CA PHE A 16 17.11 5.08 -6.88
C PHE A 16 16.42 6.45 -6.70
N LEU A 17 15.48 6.84 -7.57
CA LEU A 17 14.76 8.12 -7.49
C LEU A 17 13.25 7.94 -7.27
N THR A 18 12.84 6.90 -6.55
CA THR A 18 11.42 6.77 -6.18
C THR A 18 11.16 7.60 -4.93
N SER A 19 10.70 8.85 -5.09
CA SER A 19 10.24 9.66 -3.97
C SER A 19 8.99 9.03 -3.34
N ARG A 20 9.07 8.68 -2.05
CA ARG A 20 7.95 8.09 -1.30
C ARG A 20 7.21 9.18 -0.53
N ILE A 21 5.96 9.46 -0.94
CA ILE A 21 5.08 10.36 -0.19
C ILE A 21 4.47 9.57 0.97
N GLN A 22 4.95 9.80 2.18
CA GLN A 22 4.49 9.10 3.39
C GLN A 22 3.42 9.89 4.18
N GLN A 23 3.41 11.22 4.06
CA GLN A 23 2.47 12.07 4.80
C GLN A 23 2.17 13.36 4.02
N CYS A 24 0.92 13.83 4.14
CA CYS A 24 0.49 15.14 3.66
C CYS A 24 -0.10 15.93 4.84
N ALA A 25 0.18 17.25 4.90
CA ALA A 25 -0.38 18.14 5.91
C ALA A 25 -1.08 19.33 5.24
N CYS A 26 -2.24 19.73 5.78
CA CYS A 26 -2.97 20.90 5.29
C CYS A 26 -2.27 22.18 5.77
N ILE A 27 -1.92 23.07 4.84
CA ILE A 27 -1.54 24.45 5.16
C ILE A 27 -2.77 25.32 4.94
N GLY A 28 -3.27 25.95 6.00
CA GLY A 28 -4.41 26.86 5.91
C GLY A 28 -4.02 28.11 5.12
N VAL A 29 -4.49 28.22 3.88
CA VAL A 29 -4.27 29.42 3.05
C VAL A 29 -5.51 30.31 3.12
N VAL A 30 -5.40 31.43 3.85
CA VAL A 30 -6.43 32.49 3.85
C VAL A 30 -6.00 33.56 2.85
N GLY A 31 -6.46 33.48 1.61
CA GLY A 31 -6.22 34.49 0.57
C GLY A 31 -5.16 34.12 -0.48
N ARG A 32 -4.33 35.09 -0.90
CA ARG A 32 -3.36 34.91 -2.00
C ARG A 32 -2.24 33.93 -1.60
N ALA A 33 -1.81 33.09 -2.55
CA ALA A 33 -0.77 32.07 -2.36
C ALA A 33 0.54 32.57 -1.73
N VAL A 34 0.87 33.85 -1.90
CA VAL A 34 2.06 34.49 -1.30
C VAL A 34 2.04 34.47 0.23
N ALA A 35 0.86 34.56 0.87
CA ALA A 35 0.74 34.47 2.32
C ALA A 35 1.07 33.06 2.86
N ALA A 36 0.93 32.02 2.04
CA ALA A 36 1.24 30.65 2.42
C ALA A 36 2.76 30.42 2.58
N LEU A 37 3.59 31.06 1.75
CA LEU A 37 5.05 30.90 1.79
C LEU A 37 5.68 31.35 3.10
N LEU A 38 5.15 32.40 3.72
CA LEU A 38 5.62 32.87 5.01
C LEU A 38 5.34 31.88 6.16
N LEU A 39 4.30 31.04 6.01
CA LEU A 39 3.94 30.03 7.00
C LEU A 39 4.66 28.69 6.77
N ILE A 40 5.12 28.42 5.55
CA ILE A 40 5.78 27.15 5.19
C ILE A 40 7.14 27.02 5.88
N SER A 41 7.96 28.06 5.90
CA SER A 41 9.30 28.01 6.52
C SER A 41 9.30 27.65 8.02
N PRO A 42 8.53 28.32 8.90
CA PRO A 42 8.49 27.95 10.32
C PRO A 42 7.85 26.59 10.56
N TYR A 43 6.84 26.21 9.77
CA TYR A 43 6.22 24.89 9.85
C TYR A 43 7.19 23.77 9.44
N TYR A 44 7.93 23.98 8.35
CA TYR A 44 8.98 23.07 7.89
C TYR A 44 10.05 22.85 8.95
N GLN A 45 10.49 23.91 9.63
CA GLN A 45 11.48 23.80 10.71
C GLN A 45 10.96 22.96 11.89
N LEU A 46 9.69 23.11 12.27
CA LEU A 46 9.06 22.29 13.30
C LEU A 46 8.97 20.81 12.87
N VAL A 47 8.50 20.55 11.65
CA VAL A 47 8.36 19.19 11.13
C VAL A 47 9.72 18.51 11.01
N SER A 48 10.74 19.23 10.54
CA SER A 48 12.11 18.71 10.43
C SER A 48 12.72 18.34 11.80
N GLN A 49 12.37 19.07 12.88
CA GLN A 49 12.80 18.73 14.24
C GLN A 49 12.15 17.43 14.75
N VAL A 50 10.86 17.24 14.48
CA VAL A 50 10.11 16.07 14.94
C VAL A 50 10.37 14.85 14.05
N PHE A 51 10.66 15.07 12.76
CA PHE A 51 10.81 14.05 11.73
C PHE A 51 12.08 14.29 10.89
N PRO A 52 13.28 14.02 11.44
CA PRO A 52 14.57 14.37 10.81
C PRO A 52 14.91 13.57 9.54
N GLY A 53 14.12 12.54 9.19
CA GLY A 53 14.27 11.75 7.96
C GLY A 53 13.28 12.12 6.85
N PHE A 54 12.44 13.13 7.06
CA PHE A 54 11.41 13.53 6.11
C PHE A 54 11.78 14.84 5.41
N GLU A 55 11.58 14.88 4.10
CA GLU A 55 11.81 16.05 3.27
C GLU A 55 10.50 16.56 2.67
N LEU A 56 10.41 17.87 2.45
CA LEU A 56 9.29 18.46 1.76
C LEU A 56 9.40 18.17 0.25
N LEU A 57 8.64 17.18 -0.21
CA LEU A 57 8.65 16.75 -1.61
C LEU A 57 7.80 17.61 -2.55
N GLY A 58 6.79 18.30 -2.03
CA GLY A 58 5.82 18.98 -2.89
C GLY A 58 4.58 19.49 -2.17
N TRP A 59 3.52 19.72 -2.94
CA TRP A 59 2.26 20.24 -2.44
C TRP A 59 1.07 19.60 -3.15
N TYR A 60 -0.12 19.75 -2.58
CA TYR A 60 -1.34 19.20 -3.15
C TYR A 60 -2.47 20.21 -3.17
N THR A 61 -3.42 20.00 -4.08
CA THR A 61 -4.68 20.74 -4.14
C THR A 61 -5.85 19.80 -4.40
N VAL A 62 -7.05 20.31 -4.15
CA VAL A 62 -8.30 19.60 -4.35
C VAL A 62 -9.04 20.24 -5.52
N GLY A 63 -9.27 19.48 -6.59
CA GLY A 63 -9.91 19.98 -7.79
C GLY A 63 -9.96 18.95 -8.93
N ALA A 64 -10.75 19.24 -9.96
CA ALA A 64 -10.94 18.31 -11.07
C ALA A 64 -9.78 18.33 -12.09
N LYS A 65 -9.10 19.47 -12.25
CA LYS A 65 -8.01 19.65 -13.22
C LYS A 65 -6.97 20.64 -12.69
N ALA A 66 -5.73 20.47 -13.14
CA ALA A 66 -4.66 21.44 -12.89
C ALA A 66 -4.97 22.76 -13.60
N LEU A 67 -4.92 23.87 -12.86
CA LEU A 67 -5.22 25.22 -13.33
C LEU A 67 -3.94 26.02 -13.58
N SER A 68 -4.03 27.08 -14.38
CA SER A 68 -2.92 28.03 -14.57
C SER A 68 -2.52 28.73 -13.27
N SER A 69 -3.45 28.88 -12.33
CA SER A 69 -3.16 29.38 -10.98
C SER A 69 -2.26 28.43 -10.20
N ASP A 70 -2.42 27.12 -10.37
CA ASP A 70 -1.59 26.12 -9.71
C ASP A 70 -0.15 26.20 -10.19
N LEU A 71 0.05 26.51 -11.48
CA LEU A 71 1.38 26.73 -12.05
C LEU A 71 2.04 28.00 -11.50
N ALA A 72 1.25 29.05 -11.26
CA ALA A 72 1.73 30.25 -10.60
C ALA A 72 2.16 29.97 -9.15
N VAL A 73 1.39 29.16 -8.40
CA VAL A 73 1.80 28.73 -7.05
C VAL A 73 3.06 27.88 -7.12
N HIS A 74 3.08 26.87 -7.99
CA HIS A 74 4.20 25.95 -8.15
C HIS A 74 5.52 26.67 -8.42
N ARG A 75 5.50 27.76 -9.21
CA ARG A 75 6.70 28.58 -9.46
C ARG A 75 7.26 29.26 -8.22
N VAL A 76 6.41 29.62 -7.26
CA VAL A 76 6.84 30.30 -6.04
C VAL A 76 7.30 29.30 -4.98
N MET A 77 6.93 28.02 -5.10
CA MET A 77 7.32 26.93 -4.20
C MET A 77 8.78 26.47 -4.48
N GLU A 78 9.77 27.33 -4.25
CA GLU A 78 11.20 27.09 -4.52
C GLU A 78 11.92 26.28 -3.42
N PHE A 79 11.22 25.46 -2.64
CA PHE A 79 11.83 24.69 -1.55
C PHE A 79 12.66 23.49 -2.05
N ASN A 80 12.42 23.04 -3.28
CA ASN A 80 13.10 21.90 -3.91
C ASN A 80 13.39 22.24 -5.40
N GLU A 81 14.41 21.63 -5.98
CA GLU A 81 14.76 21.75 -7.40
C GLU A 81 13.64 21.23 -8.32
N SER A 82 12.87 20.24 -7.86
CA SER A 82 11.75 19.65 -8.63
C SER A 82 10.60 19.26 -7.69
N PRO A 83 9.77 20.21 -7.24
CA PRO A 83 8.66 19.91 -6.34
C PRO A 83 7.56 19.11 -7.06
N LEU A 84 6.98 18.14 -6.37
CA LEU A 84 5.84 17.36 -6.87
C LEU A 84 4.52 18.10 -6.66
N PHE A 85 3.60 17.98 -7.62
CA PHE A 85 2.25 18.51 -7.51
C PHE A 85 1.21 17.38 -7.52
N MET A 86 0.43 17.26 -6.45
CA MET A 86 -0.64 16.26 -6.33
C MET A 86 -2.03 16.90 -6.44
N LEU A 87 -2.89 16.33 -7.28
CA LEU A 87 -4.28 16.74 -7.46
C LEU A 87 -5.21 15.63 -6.97
N LEU A 88 -6.10 15.97 -6.03
CA LEU A 88 -7.16 15.10 -5.55
C LEU A 88 -8.51 15.58 -6.11
N ASP A 89 -9.24 14.71 -6.83
CA ASP A 89 -10.58 15.00 -7.35
C ASP A 89 -11.66 14.22 -6.59
N PRO A 90 -12.24 14.77 -5.50
CA PRO A 90 -13.25 14.08 -4.72
C PRO A 90 -14.57 13.89 -5.47
N ALA A 91 -14.80 14.66 -6.54
CA ALA A 91 -16.03 14.62 -7.32
C ALA A 91 -15.95 13.62 -8.49
N SER A 92 -14.78 13.05 -8.77
CA SER A 92 -14.59 12.08 -9.84
C SER A 92 -15.38 10.78 -9.57
N LYS A 93 -16.62 10.76 -10.05
CA LYS A 93 -17.41 9.54 -10.19
C LYS A 93 -16.89 8.82 -11.43
N GLY A 94 -15.84 8.01 -11.27
CA GLY A 94 -15.34 7.18 -12.37
C GLY A 94 -16.48 6.32 -12.95
N PRO A 95 -16.62 6.22 -14.29
CA PRO A 95 -17.63 5.36 -14.90
C PRO A 95 -17.30 3.89 -14.60
N SER A 96 -18.17 3.26 -13.80
CA SER A 96 -18.55 1.83 -13.78
C SER A 96 -17.51 0.70 -13.94
N THR A 97 -16.20 0.95 -13.83
CA THR A 97 -15.19 -0.12 -13.85
C THR A 97 -13.95 0.29 -13.06
N LYS A 98 -13.78 -0.35 -11.89
CA LYS A 98 -12.58 -0.32 -11.02
C LYS A 98 -12.25 1.08 -10.45
N LYS A 99 -12.56 1.27 -9.15
CA LYS A 99 -12.27 2.47 -8.34
C LYS A 99 -10.76 2.80 -8.38
N LYS A 100 -10.30 3.51 -9.41
CA LYS A 100 -8.98 4.14 -9.42
C LYS A 100 -9.01 5.23 -8.35
N LEU A 101 -8.00 5.27 -7.49
CA LEU A 101 -7.88 6.32 -6.49
C LEU A 101 -7.90 7.68 -7.22
N PRO A 102 -8.70 8.65 -6.79
CA PRO A 102 -8.94 9.89 -7.54
C PRO A 102 -7.79 10.89 -7.36
N ILE A 103 -6.56 10.40 -7.49
CA ILE A 103 -5.33 11.15 -7.32
C ILE A 103 -4.58 11.16 -8.66
N SER A 104 -4.02 12.32 -9.01
CA SER A 104 -3.06 12.48 -10.09
C SER A 104 -1.82 13.20 -9.56
N LEU A 105 -0.65 12.69 -9.92
CA LEU A 105 0.64 13.28 -9.60
C LEU A 105 1.21 13.96 -10.85
N PHE A 106 1.85 15.10 -10.66
CA PHE A 106 2.45 15.90 -11.72
C PHE A 106 3.85 16.35 -11.33
N GLU A 107 4.74 16.34 -12.32
CA GLU A 107 6.08 16.95 -12.30
C GLU A 107 6.07 18.20 -13.19
N SER A 108 6.96 19.15 -12.92
CA SER A 108 7.13 20.33 -13.77
C SER A 108 8.26 20.11 -14.78
N GLU A 109 7.95 20.30 -16.05
CA GLU A 109 8.93 20.22 -17.13
C GLU A 109 8.93 21.53 -17.93
N LEU A 110 10.13 21.97 -18.34
CA LEU A 110 10.31 23.12 -19.22
C LEU A 110 10.20 22.67 -20.68
N HIS A 111 9.12 23.06 -21.35
CA HIS A 111 8.91 22.78 -22.76
C HIS A 111 9.10 24.04 -23.62
N MET A 112 9.75 23.90 -24.76
CA MET A 112 9.85 24.96 -25.77
C MET A 112 8.56 25.00 -26.59
N LEU A 113 7.69 25.98 -26.31
CA LEU A 113 6.48 26.21 -27.08
C LEU A 113 6.66 27.51 -27.87
N ASN A 114 6.67 27.41 -29.21
CA ASN A 114 6.86 28.55 -30.11
C ASN A 114 8.15 29.35 -29.84
N GLY A 115 9.25 28.66 -29.49
CA GLY A 115 10.54 29.29 -29.20
C GLY A 115 10.65 29.95 -27.80
N VAL A 116 9.60 29.89 -26.98
CA VAL A 116 9.61 30.39 -25.60
C VAL A 116 9.58 29.23 -24.62
N PRO A 117 10.52 29.15 -23.65
CA PRO A 117 10.50 28.13 -22.62
C PRO A 117 9.30 28.37 -21.69
N LYS A 118 8.39 27.40 -21.63
CA LYS A 118 7.20 27.42 -20.77
C LYS A 118 7.19 26.18 -19.89
N MET A 119 7.10 26.40 -18.59
CA MET A 119 6.87 25.34 -17.62
C MET A 119 5.45 24.78 -17.81
N ILE A 120 5.33 23.46 -17.84
CA ILE A 120 4.07 22.73 -17.91
C ILE A 120 4.05 21.58 -16.90
N PHE A 121 2.85 21.13 -16.52
CA PHE A 121 2.69 19.94 -15.71
C PHE A 121 2.62 18.70 -16.59
N VAL A 122 3.49 17.73 -16.30
CA VAL A 122 3.51 16.41 -16.93
C VAL A 122 3.06 15.39 -15.91
N LYS A 123 2.17 14.47 -16.31
CA LYS A 123 1.59 13.49 -15.39
C LYS A 123 2.62 12.42 -15.05
N ALA A 124 2.96 12.30 -13.76
CA ALA A 124 3.88 11.28 -13.27
C ALA A 124 3.14 9.97 -12.95
N PRO A 125 3.70 8.80 -13.34
CA PRO A 125 3.19 7.51 -12.87
C PRO A 125 3.47 7.36 -11.37
N PHE A 126 2.55 6.71 -10.65
CA PHE A 126 2.74 6.41 -9.24
C PHE A 126 2.24 5.00 -8.92
N LYS A 127 2.80 4.44 -7.85
CA LYS A 127 2.36 3.19 -7.24
C LYS A 127 2.02 3.46 -5.78
N ILE A 128 0.96 2.84 -5.28
CA ILE A 128 0.62 2.88 -3.86
C ILE A 128 1.38 1.75 -3.18
N GLU A 129 2.14 2.10 -2.15
CA GLU A 129 2.87 1.16 -1.32
C GLU A 129 2.54 1.41 0.14
N THR A 130 2.14 0.36 0.84
CA THR A 130 1.78 0.40 2.25
C THR A 130 2.78 -0.41 3.06
N SER A 131 3.20 0.11 4.22
CA SER A 131 3.88 -0.72 5.23
C SER A 131 2.98 -1.86 5.70
N GLU A 132 3.52 -2.95 6.25
CA GLU A 132 2.70 -4.03 6.84
C GLU A 132 1.75 -3.48 7.93
N SER A 133 2.27 -2.66 8.85
CA SER A 133 1.50 -2.02 9.92
C SER A 133 0.40 -1.09 9.39
N GLU A 134 0.70 -0.35 8.32
CA GLU A 134 -0.23 0.54 7.64
C GLU A 134 -1.31 -0.26 6.89
N GLY A 135 -0.92 -1.33 6.20
CA GLY A 135 -1.82 -2.23 5.49
C GLY A 135 -2.84 -2.87 6.42
N ILE A 136 -2.40 -3.35 7.60
CA ILE A 136 -3.29 -3.87 8.64
C ILE A 136 -4.25 -2.78 9.14
N SER A 137 -3.74 -1.57 9.35
CA SER A 137 -4.55 -0.43 9.82
C SER A 137 -5.61 -0.01 8.80
N ILE A 138 -5.23 0.07 7.52
CA ILE A 138 -6.15 0.38 6.41
C ILE A 138 -7.18 -0.72 6.25
N ASP A 139 -6.77 -1.99 6.30
CA ASP A 139 -7.67 -3.14 6.23
C ASP A 139 -8.69 -3.09 7.37
N HIS A 140 -8.24 -2.81 8.60
CA HIS A 140 -9.11 -2.64 9.74
C HIS A 140 -10.12 -1.50 9.51
N ILE A 141 -9.67 -0.29 9.17
CA ILE A 141 -10.52 0.88 8.91
C ILE A 141 -11.54 0.62 7.80
N SER A 142 -11.12 -0.07 6.72
CA SER A 142 -11.98 -0.38 5.57
C SER A 142 -13.13 -1.34 5.92
N LYS A 143 -12.96 -2.12 6.98
CA LYS A 143 -13.89 -3.15 7.45
C LYS A 143 -14.69 -2.76 8.68
N ILE A 144 -14.53 -1.55 9.22
CA ILE A 144 -15.36 -1.04 10.31
C ILE A 144 -16.78 -0.88 9.78
N ALA A 145 -17.52 -1.99 9.72
CA ALA A 145 -18.95 -2.00 9.77
C ALA A 145 -19.36 -1.53 11.18
N PRO A 146 -20.42 -0.72 11.32
CA PRO A 146 -20.90 -0.34 12.64
C PRO A 146 -21.33 -1.62 13.36
N VAL A 147 -20.73 -1.85 14.53
CA VAL A 147 -21.06 -2.91 15.51
C VAL A 147 -20.65 -4.33 15.10
N GLY A 148 -19.46 -4.75 15.55
CA GLY A 148 -18.95 -6.11 15.42
C GLY A 148 -18.93 -6.84 16.76
N ASP A 149 -19.97 -7.64 16.97
CA ASP A 149 -20.14 -8.67 17.99
C ASP A 149 -18.81 -9.30 18.50
N ALA A 150 -18.60 -9.29 19.82
CA ALA A 150 -17.38 -9.75 20.51
C ALA A 150 -17.13 -11.28 20.41
N SER A 151 -17.98 -11.98 19.65
CA SER A 151 -17.98 -13.43 19.44
C SER A 151 -17.32 -13.87 18.12
N LYS A 152 -16.81 -12.95 17.29
CA LYS A 152 -16.12 -13.31 16.04
C LYS A 152 -14.66 -13.72 16.29
N SER A 153 -14.32 -14.95 15.90
CA SER A 153 -12.95 -15.48 15.93
C SER A 153 -11.99 -14.63 15.07
N ALA A 154 -10.76 -14.44 15.55
CA ALA A 154 -9.67 -13.78 14.81
C ALA A 154 -9.36 -14.44 13.45
N LEU A 155 -9.72 -15.72 13.27
CA LEU A 155 -9.57 -16.44 12.00
C LEU A 155 -10.57 -15.97 10.92
N HIS A 156 -11.75 -15.49 11.32
CA HIS A 156 -12.79 -15.09 10.38
C HIS A 156 -12.37 -13.92 9.46
N PRO A 157 -11.85 -12.78 9.97
CA PRO A 157 -11.39 -11.70 9.10
C PRO A 157 -10.18 -12.11 8.24
N TYR A 158 -9.29 -12.97 8.75
CA TYR A 158 -8.14 -13.47 8.00
C TYR A 158 -8.56 -14.31 6.78
N LEU A 159 -9.45 -15.30 6.97
CA LEU A 159 -9.98 -16.10 5.87
C LEU A 159 -10.80 -15.25 4.90
N GLY A 160 -11.49 -14.22 5.39
CA GLY A 160 -12.15 -13.21 4.56
C GLY A 160 -11.18 -12.53 3.58
N ASN A 161 -10.01 -12.12 4.07
CA ASN A 161 -8.97 -11.48 3.24
C ASN A 161 -8.42 -12.40 2.17
N VAL A 162 -8.06 -13.63 2.55
CA VAL A 162 -7.54 -14.62 1.59
C VAL A 162 -8.59 -14.89 0.51
N ARG A 163 -9.85 -15.08 0.91
CA ARG A 163 -10.97 -15.27 -0.03
C ARG A 163 -11.12 -14.08 -0.99
N ASP A 164 -11.08 -12.86 -0.48
CA ASP A 164 -11.30 -11.67 -1.29
C ASP A 164 -10.12 -11.40 -2.25
N ALA A 165 -8.90 -11.70 -1.82
CA ALA A 165 -7.71 -11.69 -2.68
C ALA A 165 -7.81 -12.75 -3.80
N VAL A 166 -8.22 -13.97 -3.49
CA VAL A 166 -8.43 -15.04 -4.49
C VAL A 166 -9.53 -14.64 -5.48
N LYS A 167 -10.66 -14.11 -5.00
CA LYS A 167 -11.74 -13.60 -5.86
C LYS A 167 -11.30 -12.43 -6.74
N MET A 168 -10.40 -11.58 -6.24
CA MET A 168 -9.84 -10.49 -7.04
C MET A 168 -8.98 -11.04 -8.17
N LEU A 169 -8.11 -12.00 -7.89
CA LEU A 169 -7.28 -12.64 -8.90
C LEU A 169 -8.12 -13.37 -9.96
N ASP A 170 -9.11 -14.16 -9.52
CA ASP A 170 -10.04 -14.88 -10.40
C ASP A 170 -10.73 -13.95 -11.40
N ARG A 171 -11.25 -12.80 -10.95
CA ARG A 171 -11.84 -11.78 -11.84
C ARG A 171 -10.85 -11.20 -12.85
N GLN A 172 -9.58 -11.03 -12.49
CA GLN A 172 -8.58 -10.51 -13.42
C GLN A 172 -8.22 -11.57 -14.48
N VAL A 173 -8.11 -12.83 -14.08
CA VAL A 173 -7.89 -13.95 -15.00
C VAL A 173 -9.08 -14.13 -15.95
N ASP A 174 -10.32 -14.05 -15.44
CA ASP A 174 -11.53 -14.14 -16.26
C ASP A 174 -11.59 -13.02 -17.33
N VAL A 175 -11.26 -11.78 -16.96
CA VAL A 175 -11.16 -10.67 -17.94
C VAL A 175 -10.11 -10.98 -19.01
N LEU A 176 -8.97 -11.56 -18.63
CA LEU A 176 -7.91 -11.91 -19.57
C LEU A 176 -8.36 -13.01 -20.54
N VAL A 177 -9.04 -14.05 -20.04
CA VAL A 177 -9.56 -15.15 -20.84
C VAL A 177 -10.62 -14.64 -21.82
N ARG A 178 -11.56 -13.80 -21.38
CA ARG A 178 -12.57 -13.20 -22.26
C ARG A 178 -11.94 -12.33 -23.34
N PHE A 179 -10.90 -11.57 -23.00
CA PHE A 179 -10.16 -10.75 -23.98
C PHE A 179 -9.47 -11.61 -25.04
N LEU A 180 -8.83 -12.72 -24.65
CA LEU A 180 -8.23 -13.67 -25.59
C LEU A 180 -9.27 -14.34 -26.49
N GLN A 181 -10.46 -14.67 -25.95
CA GLN A 181 -11.58 -15.21 -26.72
C GLN A 181 -12.11 -14.19 -27.74
N ALA A 182 -12.30 -12.93 -27.35
CA ALA A 182 -12.75 -11.87 -28.25
C ALA A 182 -11.75 -11.63 -29.40
N MET A 183 -10.43 -11.64 -29.13
CA MET A 183 -9.41 -11.55 -30.18
C MET A 183 -9.44 -12.76 -31.11
N LYS A 184 -9.64 -13.98 -30.59
CA LYS A 184 -9.76 -15.19 -31.41
C LYS A 184 -10.97 -15.14 -32.35
N ASN A 185 -12.07 -14.54 -31.89
CA ASN A 185 -13.31 -14.40 -32.66
C ASN A 185 -13.26 -13.21 -33.66
N GLY A 186 -12.20 -12.41 -33.64
CA GLY A 186 -12.04 -11.23 -34.50
C GLY A 186 -12.79 -9.98 -34.03
N GLU A 187 -13.31 -9.97 -32.80
CA GLU A 187 -14.05 -8.83 -32.22
C GLU A 187 -13.12 -7.73 -31.67
N ALA A 188 -11.84 -8.04 -31.44
CA ALA A 188 -10.84 -7.13 -30.91
C ALA A 188 -9.56 -7.15 -31.77
N PRO A 189 -8.84 -6.00 -31.92
CA PRO A 189 -7.62 -5.93 -32.69
C PRO A 189 -6.51 -6.79 -32.07
N MET A 190 -5.79 -7.54 -32.91
CA MET A 190 -4.72 -8.43 -32.48
C MET A 190 -3.45 -7.62 -32.20
N ASP A 191 -3.15 -7.38 -30.92
CA ASP A 191 -1.88 -6.80 -30.48
C ASP A 191 -0.91 -7.91 -30.07
N HIS A 192 0.12 -8.12 -30.90
CA HIS A 192 1.15 -9.13 -30.67
C HIS A 192 2.03 -8.85 -29.44
N ASN A 193 2.21 -7.59 -29.02
CA ASN A 193 2.99 -7.27 -27.83
C ASN A 193 2.27 -7.76 -26.57
N LEU A 194 0.95 -7.52 -26.49
CA LEU A 194 0.13 -8.00 -25.38
C LEU A 194 0.09 -9.53 -25.33
N LEU A 195 -0.07 -10.20 -26.47
CA LEU A 195 -0.04 -11.67 -26.52
C LEU A 195 1.29 -12.24 -26.02
N ARG A 196 2.42 -11.61 -26.38
CA ARG A 196 3.74 -12.02 -25.90
C ARG A 196 3.88 -11.83 -24.39
N HIS A 197 3.38 -10.72 -23.83
CA HIS A 197 3.37 -10.50 -22.38
C HIS A 197 2.52 -11.56 -21.66
N ILE A 198 1.32 -11.85 -22.17
CA ILE A 198 0.43 -12.87 -21.59
C ILE A 198 1.11 -14.24 -21.62
N SER A 199 1.71 -14.62 -22.75
CA SER A 199 2.45 -15.87 -22.86
C SER A 199 3.62 -15.93 -21.89
N SER A 200 4.35 -14.83 -21.69
CA SER A 200 5.43 -14.75 -20.70
C SER A 200 4.92 -15.03 -19.29
N ILE A 201 3.81 -14.42 -18.89
CA ILE A 201 3.19 -14.64 -17.57
C ILE A 201 2.78 -16.11 -17.41
N CYS A 202 2.14 -16.71 -18.41
CA CYS A 202 1.75 -18.12 -18.36
C CYS A 202 2.97 -19.05 -18.24
N ASN A 203 4.07 -18.73 -18.92
CA ASN A 203 5.30 -19.53 -18.89
C ASN A 203 6.12 -19.34 -17.60
N GLN A 204 5.88 -18.28 -16.83
CA GLN A 204 6.46 -18.09 -15.49
C GLN A 204 5.76 -18.95 -14.43
N LEU A 205 4.60 -19.53 -14.76
CA LEU A 205 3.92 -20.47 -13.88
C LEU A 205 4.51 -21.86 -14.08
N PRO A 206 4.86 -22.58 -13.01
CA PRO A 206 4.71 -22.23 -11.58
C PRO A 206 5.84 -21.34 -11.05
N ALA A 207 5.47 -20.33 -10.24
CA ALA A 207 6.33 -19.22 -9.85
C ALA A 207 7.63 -19.62 -9.13
N MET A 208 7.63 -20.71 -8.37
CA MET A 208 8.83 -21.25 -7.72
C MET A 208 8.77 -22.78 -7.71
N LYS A 209 9.77 -23.42 -8.33
CA LYS A 209 10.06 -24.85 -8.22
C LYS A 209 11.56 -25.01 -8.09
N SER A 210 12.07 -24.90 -6.87
CA SER A 210 13.47 -25.18 -6.58
C SER A 210 13.56 -26.12 -5.39
N GLN A 211 14.52 -27.04 -5.42
CA GLN A 211 14.73 -27.99 -4.33
C GLN A 211 15.07 -27.27 -3.01
N HIS A 212 15.73 -26.11 -3.10
CA HIS A 212 16.00 -25.25 -1.96
C HIS A 212 14.71 -24.66 -1.36
N PHE A 213 13.75 -24.25 -2.20
CA PHE A 213 12.46 -23.76 -1.73
C PHE A 213 11.68 -24.88 -1.02
N ASP A 214 11.64 -26.09 -1.59
CA ASP A 214 10.91 -27.21 -0.96
C ASP A 214 11.49 -27.56 0.42
N GLY A 215 12.83 -27.57 0.54
CA GLY A 215 13.51 -27.77 1.82
C GLY A 215 13.18 -26.69 2.85
N ALA A 216 13.31 -25.41 2.46
CA ALA A 216 13.00 -24.28 3.33
C ALA A 216 11.51 -24.23 3.72
N PHE A 217 10.61 -24.48 2.77
CA PHE A 217 9.17 -24.55 3.01
C PHE A 217 8.80 -25.67 3.99
N THR A 218 9.39 -26.86 3.82
CA THR A 218 9.17 -28.00 4.73
C THR A 218 9.70 -27.69 6.13
N GLN A 219 10.85 -27.02 6.23
CA GLN A 219 11.42 -26.61 7.51
C GLN A 219 10.50 -25.62 8.25
N GLU A 220 10.12 -24.52 7.60
CA GLU A 220 9.19 -23.53 8.16
C GLU A 220 7.84 -24.15 8.56
N TYR A 221 7.32 -25.07 7.74
CA TYR A 221 6.09 -25.80 8.04
C TYR A 221 6.22 -26.64 9.32
N ASN A 222 7.31 -27.39 9.45
CA ASN A 222 7.57 -28.22 10.62
C ASN A 222 7.78 -27.37 11.88
N ASP A 223 8.49 -26.24 11.77
CA ASP A 223 8.74 -25.32 12.88
C ASP A 223 7.42 -24.69 13.38
N ALA A 224 6.57 -24.21 12.46
CA ALA A 224 5.26 -23.69 12.81
C ALA A 224 4.36 -24.74 13.48
N LEU A 225 4.39 -25.99 12.99
CA LEU A 225 3.63 -27.10 13.58
C LEU A 225 4.11 -27.43 14.99
N LEU A 226 5.43 -27.46 15.21
CA LEU A 226 6.03 -27.72 16.51
C LEU A 226 5.64 -26.65 17.53
N VAL A 227 5.70 -25.36 17.15
CA VAL A 227 5.27 -24.24 18.00
C VAL A 227 3.80 -24.36 18.36
N ALA A 228 2.93 -24.67 17.38
CA ALA A 228 1.51 -24.87 17.62
C ALA A 228 1.22 -26.05 18.57
N TYR A 229 1.98 -27.14 18.43
CA TYR A 229 1.86 -28.31 19.31
C TYR A 229 2.28 -27.98 20.75
N LEU A 230 3.42 -27.32 20.94
CA LEU A 230 3.91 -26.88 22.25
C LEU A 230 2.96 -25.87 22.92
N ALA A 231 2.38 -24.94 22.15
CA ALA A 231 1.37 -24.01 22.64
C ALA A 231 0.10 -24.74 23.12
N THR A 232 -0.33 -25.77 22.37
CA THR A 232 -1.49 -26.59 22.72
C THR A 232 -1.23 -27.40 24.00
N LEU A 233 -0.04 -27.99 24.14
CA LEU A 233 0.36 -28.69 25.37
C LEU A 233 0.41 -27.74 26.57
N THR A 234 1.00 -26.56 26.41
CA THR A 234 1.03 -25.52 27.45
C THR A 234 -0.39 -25.14 27.89
N LYS A 235 -1.30 -24.89 26.93
CA LYS A 235 -2.70 -24.61 27.22
C LYS A 235 -3.39 -25.77 27.92
N GLY A 236 -3.11 -27.01 27.51
CA GLY A 236 -3.61 -28.22 28.16
C GLY A 236 -3.15 -28.34 29.62
N ALA A 237 -1.87 -28.08 29.89
CA ALA A 237 -1.31 -28.07 31.23
C ALA A 237 -1.91 -26.97 32.10
N THR A 238 -2.10 -25.75 31.57
CA THR A 238 -2.80 -24.67 32.28
C THR A 238 -4.23 -25.10 32.62
N ASN A 239 -4.97 -25.67 31.67
CA ASN A 239 -6.33 -26.16 31.92
C ASN A 239 -6.36 -27.25 33.00
N ALA A 240 -5.43 -28.21 32.95
CA ALA A 240 -5.31 -29.26 33.96
C ALA A 240 -5.03 -28.67 35.35
N ASN A 241 -4.10 -27.72 35.46
CA ASN A 241 -3.83 -27.01 36.71
C ASN A 241 -5.09 -26.31 37.24
N THR A 242 -5.84 -25.60 36.39
CA THR A 242 -7.08 -24.95 36.84
C THR A 242 -8.15 -25.94 37.33
N VAL A 243 -8.18 -27.15 36.77
CA VAL A 243 -9.09 -28.22 37.23
C VAL A 243 -8.63 -28.78 38.57
N ILE A 244 -7.33 -29.02 38.73
CA ILE A 244 -6.73 -29.49 39.98
C ILE A 244 -6.96 -28.46 41.10
N ASP A 245 -6.73 -27.18 40.83
CA ASP A 245 -6.96 -26.10 41.81
C ASP A 245 -8.43 -26.07 42.27
N ARG A 246 -9.37 -26.18 41.33
CA ARG A 246 -10.80 -26.26 41.63
C ARG A 246 -11.16 -27.50 42.43
N PHE A 247 -10.61 -28.66 42.07
CA PHE A 247 -10.85 -29.91 42.78
C PHE A 247 -10.35 -29.83 44.23
N THR A 248 -9.11 -29.40 44.45
CA THR A 248 -8.53 -29.22 45.78
C THR A 248 -9.39 -28.27 46.63
N ALA A 249 -9.81 -27.13 46.08
CA ALA A 249 -10.69 -26.20 46.78
C ALA A 249 -12.05 -26.81 47.18
N THR A 250 -12.63 -27.68 46.33
CA THR A 250 -13.87 -28.39 46.68
C THR A 250 -13.67 -29.49 47.73
N GLN A 251 -12.54 -30.21 47.67
CA GLN A 251 -12.23 -31.29 48.60
C GLN A 251 -11.95 -30.74 50.01
N GLU A 252 -11.21 -29.63 50.12
CA GLU A 252 -10.99 -28.93 51.39
C GLU A 252 -12.31 -28.43 52.01
N ARG A 253 -13.23 -27.92 51.18
CA ARG A 253 -14.58 -27.55 51.64
C ARG A 253 -15.38 -28.75 52.14
N HIS A 254 -15.28 -29.90 51.46
CA HIS A 254 -15.99 -31.11 51.86
C HIS A 254 -15.48 -31.64 53.21
N GLN A 255 -14.16 -31.68 53.42
CA GLN A 255 -13.57 -32.09 54.70
C GLN A 255 -13.99 -31.19 55.87
N ARG A 256 -14.13 -29.87 55.66
CA ARG A 256 -14.63 -28.95 56.69
C ARG A 256 -16.13 -29.14 56.99
N GLY A 257 -16.92 -29.58 56.02
CA GLY A 257 -18.36 -29.85 56.20
C GLY A 257 -18.67 -31.17 56.91
N THR A 258 -17.73 -32.13 56.92
CA THR A 258 -17.89 -33.42 57.63
C THR A 258 -17.42 -33.37 59.10
N LEU A 259 -16.71 -32.30 59.49
CA LEU A 259 -16.19 -32.08 60.85
C LEU A 259 -17.11 -31.18 61.72
N LEU A 260 -18.29 -30.82 61.22
CA LEU A 260 -19.37 -30.13 61.92
C LEU A 260 -20.58 -31.07 62.03
#